data_AF-A0A1Z8L5V9-F1
#
_entry.id   AF-A0A1Z8L5V9-F1
#
_cell.length_a   1.000
_cell.length_b   1.000
_cell.length_c   1.000
_cell.angle_alpha   90.00
_cell.angle_beta   90.00
_cell.angle_gamma   90.00
#
_symmetry.space_group_name_H-M   'P 1'
#
loop_
_entity.id
_entity.type
_entity.pdbx_description
1 polymer ?
#
loop_
_entity_poly.entity_id
_entity_poly.type
_entity_poly.pdbx_seq_one_letter_code
_entity_poly.pdbx_strand_id
1 'polypeptide(L)'
;MNSWLIRLFVGYSLMFFFHLIAFQTIGLGKPYWLGDLYWAGTGISLLGLAKSIDESRPGKFSSVYLFGGLIRMLLGVAIVALPIIIGEKDNFRQLSLEFIGAYFYCLILESIIAISWVKKQ
;
A
#
# COMPACT_ATOMS: atom_id res chain seq x y z
N MET A 1 15.45 12.52 11.00
CA MET A 1 14.35 11.59 10.66
C MET A 1 14.70 10.91 9.34
N ASN A 2 14.61 9.58 9.27
CA ASN A 2 14.98 8.80 8.08
C ASN A 2 14.28 9.34 6.82
N SER A 3 15.04 9.86 5.84
CA SER A 3 14.51 10.52 4.61
C SER A 3 13.48 9.67 3.84
N TRP A 4 13.54 8.36 4.00
CA TRP A 4 12.61 7.44 3.37
C TRP A 4 11.26 7.29 4.09
N LEU A 5 11.24 7.37 5.42
CA LEU A 5 9.99 7.38 6.19
C LEU A 5 9.17 8.63 5.88
N ILE A 6 9.83 9.78 5.69
CA ILE A 6 9.19 11.01 5.25
C ILE A 6 8.55 10.80 3.87
N ARG A 7 9.28 10.21 2.92
CA ARG A 7 8.76 9.94 1.58
C ARG A 7 7.57 8.98 1.59
N LEU A 8 7.60 7.95 2.44
CA LEU A 8 6.44 7.06 2.62
C LEU A 8 5.26 7.81 3.24
N PHE A 9 5.50 8.58 4.30
CA PHE A 9 4.44 9.33 4.96
C PHE A 9 3.76 10.29 3.98
N VAL A 10 4.53 11.09 3.25
CA VAL A 10 4.01 11.99 2.22
C VAL A 10 3.27 11.22 1.12
N GLY A 11 3.83 10.11 0.64
CA GLY A 11 3.22 9.29 -0.40
C GLY A 11 1.89 8.67 0.01
N TYR A 12 1.78 8.13 1.23
CA TYR A 12 0.51 7.60 1.75
C TYR A 12 -0.49 8.70 2.11
N SER A 13 -0.03 9.85 2.62
CA SER A 13 -0.91 11.02 2.82
C SER A 13 -1.52 11.49 1.49
N LEU A 14 -0.74 11.45 0.40
CA LEU A 14 -1.22 11.80 -0.92
C LEU A 14 -2.24 10.78 -1.45
N MET A 15 -2.04 9.48 -1.20
CA MET A 15 -3.03 8.44 -1.51
C MET A 15 -4.36 8.71 -0.80
N PHE A 16 -4.30 8.95 0.52
CA PHE A 16 -5.48 9.27 1.32
C PHE A 16 -6.19 10.53 0.81
N PHE A 17 -5.42 11.56 0.45
CA PHE A 17 -5.95 12.78 -0.16
C PHE A 17 -6.68 12.52 -1.48
N PHE A 18 -6.12 11.69 -2.36
CA PHE A 18 -6.79 11.34 -3.63
C PHE A 18 -8.07 10.55 -3.42
N HIS A 19 -8.10 9.60 -2.48
CA HIS A 19 -9.36 8.92 -2.13
C HIS A 19 -10.38 9.87 -1.50
N LEU A 20 -9.95 10.85 -0.70
CA LEU A 20 -10.83 11.90 -0.16
C LEU A 20 -11.46 12.74 -1.27
N ILE A 21 -10.67 13.16 -2.26
CA ILE A 21 -11.17 13.88 -3.44
C ILE A 21 -12.13 13.01 -4.23
N ALA A 22 -11.77 11.75 -4.50
CA ALA A 22 -12.62 10.82 -5.26
C ALA A 22 -13.97 10.62 -4.55
N PHE A 23 -13.96 10.47 -3.23
CA PHE A 23 -15.16 10.39 -2.42
C PHE A 23 -16.04 11.64 -2.54
N GLN A 24 -15.45 12.84 -2.43
CA GLN A 24 -16.19 14.10 -2.49
C GLN A 24 -16.71 14.45 -3.89
N THR A 25 -16.03 14.02 -4.96
CA THR A 25 -16.33 14.44 -6.34
C THR A 25 -17.16 13.44 -7.12
N ILE A 26 -17.03 12.14 -6.85
CA ILE A 26 -17.69 11.08 -7.62
C ILE A 26 -18.95 10.56 -6.88
N GLY A 27 -19.25 11.08 -5.68
CA GLY A 27 -20.45 10.70 -4.92
C GLY A 27 -20.41 9.25 -4.46
N LEU A 28 -19.22 8.79 -4.08
CA LEU A 28 -18.95 7.39 -3.74
C LEU A 28 -19.64 7.02 -2.43
N GLY A 29 -20.26 5.84 -2.39
CA GLY A 29 -21.16 5.44 -1.31
C GLY A 29 -20.51 5.43 0.09
N LYS A 30 -19.23 5.04 0.21
CA LYS A 30 -18.51 4.99 1.48
C LYS A 30 -17.02 5.33 1.34
N PRO A 31 -16.38 5.84 2.42
CA PRO A 31 -14.95 6.10 2.42
C PRO A 31 -14.12 4.82 2.43
N TYR A 32 -13.04 4.77 1.65
CA TYR A 32 -12.11 3.63 1.52
C TYR A 32 -11.08 3.49 2.65
N TRP A 33 -11.32 4.10 3.82
CA TRP A 33 -10.30 4.29 4.86
C TRP A 33 -9.66 3.00 5.38
N LEU A 34 -10.42 1.91 5.45
CA LEU A 34 -9.87 0.62 5.89
C LEU A 34 -8.78 0.12 4.94
N GLY A 35 -9.00 0.26 3.63
CA GLY A 35 -8.01 -0.09 2.62
C GLY A 35 -6.80 0.83 2.66
N ASP A 36 -7.00 2.13 2.88
CA ASP A 36 -5.91 3.09 3.04
C ASP A 36 -5.01 2.77 4.23
N LEU A 37 -5.64 2.50 5.38
CA LEU A 37 -4.93 2.14 6.60
C LEU A 37 -4.18 0.82 6.43
N TYR A 38 -4.82 -0.15 5.77
CA TYR A 38 -4.22 -1.44 5.45
C TYR A 38 -2.95 -1.26 4.61
N TRP A 39 -3.03 -0.54 3.49
CA TRP A 39 -1.91 -0.36 2.58
C TRP A 39 -0.76 0.44 3.23
N ALA A 40 -1.08 1.52 3.92
CA ALA A 40 -0.09 2.33 4.61
C ALA A 40 0.63 1.55 5.72
N GLY A 41 -0.13 0.90 6.61
CA GLY A 41 0.43 0.16 7.74
C GLY A 41 1.29 -1.02 7.30
N THR A 42 0.77 -1.82 6.36
CA THR A 42 1.50 -2.99 5.85
C THR A 42 2.67 -2.61 4.95
N GLY A 43 2.57 -1.53 4.18
CA GLY A 43 3.66 -1.05 3.33
C GLY A 43 4.83 -0.46 4.10
N ILE A 44 4.58 0.39 5.11
CA ILE A 44 5.64 0.89 6.01
C ILE A 44 6.33 -0.28 6.71
N SER A 45 5.55 -1.23 7.23
CA SER A 45 6.07 -2.40 7.94
C SER A 45 6.91 -3.30 7.02
N LEU A 46 6.42 -3.59 5.82
CA LEU A 46 7.11 -4.45 4.85
C LEU A 46 8.40 -3.82 4.33
N LEU A 47 8.38 -2.53 3.97
CA LEU A 47 9.58 -1.80 3.57
C LEU A 47 10.62 -1.71 4.69
N GLY A 48 10.16 -1.43 5.92
CA GLY A 48 11.04 -1.39 7.09
C GLY A 48 11.69 -2.75 7.36
N LEU A 49 10.90 -3.83 7.29
CA LEU A 49 11.39 -5.20 7.46
C LEU A 49 12.38 -5.59 6.35
N ALA A 50 12.03 -5.34 5.09
CA ALA A 50 12.89 -5.66 3.95
C ALA A 50 14.22 -4.90 4.04
N LYS A 51 14.19 -3.61 4.41
CA LYS A 51 15.39 -2.80 4.64
C LYS A 51 16.25 -3.32 5.78
N SER A 52 15.64 -3.63 6.93
CA SER A 52 16.35 -4.17 8.11
C SER A 52 17.05 -5.50 7.82
N ILE A 53 16.36 -6.39 7.08
CA ILE A 53 16.95 -7.67 6.66
C ILE A 53 18.10 -7.44 5.68
N ASP A 54 17.96 -6.51 4.73
CA ASP A 54 19.01 -6.21 3.76
C ASP A 54 20.26 -5.58 4.41
N GLU A 55 20.08 -4.73 5.42
CA GLU A 55 21.19 -4.21 6.23
C GLU A 55 21.95 -5.31 6.97
N SER A 56 21.27 -6.40 7.36
CA SER A 56 21.88 -7.55 8.02
C SER A 56 22.41 -8.60 7.04
N ARG A 57 21.81 -8.71 5.85
CA ARG A 57 22.10 -9.70 4.80
C ARG A 57 21.93 -9.04 3.43
N PRO A 58 22.98 -8.40 2.89
CA PRO A 58 22.91 -7.66 1.65
C PRO A 58 22.39 -8.49 0.47
N GLY A 59 21.56 -7.87 -0.38
CA GLY A 59 20.97 -8.50 -1.56
C GLY A 59 19.69 -9.30 -1.28
N LYS A 60 19.15 -9.24 -0.06
CA LYS A 60 17.91 -9.92 0.30
C LYS A 60 16.67 -9.02 0.18
N PHE A 61 16.85 -7.70 0.05
CA PHE A 61 15.75 -6.74 -0.04
C PHE A 61 14.66 -7.18 -1.03
N SER A 62 15.03 -7.41 -2.30
CA SER A 62 14.07 -7.72 -3.37
C SER A 62 13.29 -9.00 -3.09
N SER A 63 13.94 -10.02 -2.55
CA SER A 63 13.26 -11.29 -2.22
C SER A 63 12.26 -11.10 -1.08
N VAL A 64 12.65 -10.44 0.01
CA VAL A 64 11.77 -10.21 1.17
C VAL A 64 10.59 -9.33 0.76
N TYR A 65 10.85 -8.27 0.02
CA TYR A 65 9.83 -7.33 -0.41
C TYR A 65 8.85 -7.98 -1.40
N LEU A 66 9.33 -8.83 -2.32
CA LEU A 66 8.47 -9.55 -3.27
C LEU A 66 7.58 -10.59 -2.57
N PHE A 67 8.17 -11.47 -1.75
CA PHE A 67 7.39 -12.49 -1.02
C PHE A 67 6.43 -11.87 -0.01
N GLY A 68 6.90 -10.87 0.75
CA GLY A 68 6.05 -10.13 1.67
C GLY A 68 4.97 -9.33 0.95
N GLY A 69 5.25 -8.82 -0.25
CA GLY A 69 4.28 -8.13 -1.11
C GLY A 69 3.18 -9.04 -1.62
N LEU A 70 3.50 -10.30 -1.96
CA LEU A 70 2.50 -11.32 -2.31
C LEU A 70 1.61 -11.66 -1.11
N ILE A 71 2.20 -11.90 0.06
CA ILE A 71 1.44 -12.18 1.30
C ILE A 71 0.54 -10.98 1.64
N ARG A 72 1.08 -9.76 1.53
CA ARG A 72 0.32 -8.52 1.71
C ARG A 72 -0.85 -8.43 0.75
N MET A 73 -0.67 -8.74 -0.53
CA MET A 73 -1.80 -8.71 -1.47
C MET A 73 -2.90 -9.71 -1.07
N LEU A 74 -2.53 -10.95 -0.74
CA LEU A 74 -3.49 -11.98 -0.33
C LEU A 74 -4.24 -11.61 0.96
N LEU A 75 -3.52 -11.07 1.95
CA LEU A 75 -4.13 -10.58 3.18
C LEU A 75 -5.03 -9.38 2.94
N GLY A 76 -4.66 -8.47 2.03
CA GLY A 76 -5.50 -7.33 1.65
C GLY A 76 -6.82 -7.80 1.03
N VAL A 77 -6.79 -8.83 0.19
CA VAL A 77 -8.02 -9.43 -0.34
C VAL A 77 -8.87 -10.00 0.81
N ALA A 78 -8.27 -10.75 1.74
CA ALA A 78 -9.00 -11.37 2.84
C ALA A 78 -9.58 -10.37 3.86
N ILE A 79 -8.85 -9.30 4.18
CA ILE A 79 -9.18 -8.35 5.25
C ILE A 79 -9.98 -7.16 4.72
N VAL A 80 -9.73 -6.73 3.49
CA VAL A 80 -10.36 -5.53 2.91
C VAL A 80 -11.41 -5.94 1.88
N ALA A 81 -11.03 -6.69 0.85
CA ALA A 81 -11.95 -6.98 -0.26
C ALA A 81 -13.05 -7.98 0.13
N LEU A 82 -12.75 -9.02 0.91
CA LEU A 82 -13.71 -10.07 1.27
C LEU A 82 -14.86 -9.54 2.15
N PRO A 83 -14.63 -8.75 3.22
CA PRO A 83 -15.72 -8.19 4.01
C PRO A 83 -16.59 -7.24 3.20
N ILE A 84 -16.00 -6.52 2.24
CA ILE A 84 -16.71 -5.65 1.31
C ILE A 84 -17.62 -6.47 0.38
N ILE A 85 -17.13 -7.58 -0.19
CA ILE A 85 -17.94 -8.49 -1.02
C ILE A 85 -19.16 -9.01 -0.27
N ILE A 86 -18.95 -9.40 0.99
CA ILE A 86 -19.98 -10.04 1.81
C ILE A 86 -20.99 -9.02 2.34
N GLY A 87 -20.54 -7.81 2.70
CA GLY A 87 -21.37 -6.79 3.34
C GLY A 87 -21.96 -5.72 2.41
N GLU A 88 -21.37 -5.46 1.24
CA GLU A 88 -21.72 -4.32 0.37
C GLU A 88 -21.72 -4.68 -1.12
N LYS A 89 -22.69 -5.51 -1.52
CA LYS A 89 -22.86 -5.93 -2.93
C LYS A 89 -22.98 -4.76 -3.91
N ASP A 90 -23.63 -3.66 -3.51
CA ASP A 90 -23.93 -2.54 -4.41
C ASP A 90 -22.68 -1.70 -4.75
N ASN A 91 -21.67 -1.69 -3.86
CA ASN A 91 -20.43 -0.93 -4.05
C ASN A 91 -19.22 -1.80 -4.44
N PHE A 92 -19.41 -3.12 -4.60
CA PHE A 92 -18.31 -4.07 -4.78
C PHE A 92 -17.38 -3.73 -5.94
N ARG A 93 -17.93 -3.37 -7.12
CA ARG A 93 -17.13 -3.03 -8.31
C ARG A 93 -16.22 -1.83 -8.05
N GLN A 94 -16.76 -0.81 -7.40
CA GLN A 94 -16.03 0.42 -7.13
C GLN A 94 -14.94 0.21 -6.08
N LEU A 95 -15.28 -0.43 -4.95
CA LEU A 95 -14.32 -0.74 -3.89
C LEU A 95 -13.21 -1.67 -4.38
N SER A 96 -13.50 -2.57 -5.31
CA SER A 96 -12.49 -3.39 -5.98
C SER A 96 -11.53 -2.57 -6.83
N LEU A 97 -12.05 -1.57 -7.56
CA LEU A 97 -11.22 -0.66 -8.35
C LEU A 97 -10.35 0.24 -7.47
N GLU A 98 -10.87 0.72 -6.34
CA GLU A 98 -10.11 1.46 -5.32
C GLU A 98 -9.02 0.58 -4.71
N PHE A 99 -9.33 -0.67 -4.37
CA PHE A 99 -8.34 -1.62 -3.84
C PHE A 99 -7.20 -1.88 -4.82
N ILE A 100 -7.53 -2.17 -6.08
CA ILE A 100 -6.53 -2.42 -7.12
C ILE A 100 -5.75 -1.13 -7.45
N GLY A 101 -6.43 0.01 -7.54
CA GLY A 101 -5.80 1.32 -7.80
C GLY A 101 -4.82 1.71 -6.70
N ALA A 102 -5.22 1.56 -5.43
CA ALA A 102 -4.37 1.80 -4.27
C ALA A 102 -3.18 0.84 -4.25
N TYR A 103 -3.38 -0.43 -4.60
CA TYR A 103 -2.28 -1.40 -4.72
C TYR A 103 -1.23 -0.96 -5.75
N PHE A 104 -1.65 -0.56 -6.96
CA PHE A 104 -0.73 -0.06 -7.98
C PHE A 104 -0.03 1.21 -7.56
N TYR A 105 -0.74 2.15 -6.95
CA TYR A 105 -0.15 3.36 -6.40
C TYR A 105 0.95 3.04 -5.38
N CYS A 106 0.65 2.14 -4.43
CA CYS A 106 1.61 1.70 -3.41
C CYS A 106 2.82 1.01 -4.05
N LEU A 107 2.61 0.11 -5.01
CA LEU A 107 3.71 -0.53 -5.74
C LEU A 107 4.65 0.50 -6.38
N ILE A 108 4.10 1.51 -7.05
CA ILE A 108 4.90 2.54 -7.72
C ILE A 108 5.66 3.38 -6.69
N LEU A 109 4.97 3.89 -5.68
CA LEU A 109 5.56 4.71 -4.60
C LEU A 109 6.71 3.97 -3.92
N GLU A 110 6.45 2.74 -3.48
CA GLU A 110 7.40 1.93 -2.74
C GLU A 110 8.58 1.49 -3.62
N SER A 111 8.34 1.20 -4.90
CA SER A 111 9.41 0.92 -5.87
C SER A 111 10.33 2.12 -6.09
N ILE A 112 9.79 3.34 -6.23
CA ILE A 112 10.60 4.56 -6.37
C ILE A 112 11.51 4.74 -5.14
N ILE A 113 10.97 4.50 -3.95
CA ILE A 113 11.72 4.61 -2.70
C ILE A 113 12.80 3.52 -2.62
N ALA A 114 12.46 2.28 -2.96
CA ALA A 114 13.39 1.15 -2.97
C ALA A 114 14.54 1.34 -3.97
N ILE A 115 14.27 1.83 -5.18
CA ILE A 115 15.31 2.14 -6.19
C ILE A 115 16.31 3.16 -5.64
N SER A 116 15.83 4.13 -4.85
CA SER A 116 16.72 5.13 -4.23
C SER A 116 17.66 4.56 -3.16
N TRP A 117 17.43 3.33 -2.70
CA TRP A 117 18.32 2.60 -1.79
C TRP A 117 19.29 1.70 -2.53
N VAL A 118 18.81 0.95 -3.53
CA VAL A 118 19.67 0.08 -4.35
C VAL A 118 20.75 0.89 -5.08
N LYS A 119 20.43 2.12 -5.52
CA LYS A 119 21.43 3.02 -6.14
C LYS A 119 22.46 3.63 -5.16
N LYS A 120 22.25 3.48 -3.84
CA LYS A 120 23.13 4.01 -2.80
C LYS A 120 24.04 2.94 -2.18
N GLN A 121 23.77 1.66 -2.44
CA GLN A 121 24.69 0.55 -2.17
C GLN A 121 25.72 0.45 -3.29
#